data_AF-A0A535ZSZ1-F1
#
_entry.id   AF-A0A535ZSZ1-F1
#
_cell.length_a   1.000
_cell.length_b   1.000
_cell.length_c   1.000
_cell.angle_alpha   90.00
_cell.angle_beta   90.00
_cell.angle_gamma   90.00
#
_symmetry.space_group_name_H-M   'P 1'
#
loop_
_entity.id
_entity.type
_entity.pdbx_description
1 polymer ?
#
loop_
_entity_poly.entity_id
_entity_poly.type
_entity_poly.pdbx_seq_one_letter_code
_entity_poly.pdbx_strand_id
1 'polypeptide(L)' 'MNSSTTPIRVGLIVPSSNVTIETELPALLARHESATFTFHSSRMRMQEVSEEGLQTMNAQR' A
#
# COMPACT_ATOMS: atom_id res chain seq x y z
N MET A 1 2.15 10.02 30.64
CA MET A 1 0.77 9.84 30.15
C MET A 1 0.89 9.47 28.68
N ASN A 2 0.91 8.18 28.37
CA ASN A 2 1.08 7.71 27.00
C ASN A 2 -0.31 7.65 26.39
N SER A 3 -0.77 8.77 25.82
CA SER A 3 -1.94 8.75 24.95
C SER A 3 -1.62 7.81 23.80
N SER A 4 -2.19 6.60 23.79
CA SER A 4 -2.03 5.67 22.68
C SER A 4 -2.76 6.26 21.48
N THR A 5 -2.05 7.03 20.66
CA THR A 5 -2.59 7.54 19.40
C THR A 5 -2.99 6.34 18.54
N THR A 6 -4.27 6.28 18.18
CA THR A 6 -4.79 5.24 17.27
C THR A 6 -3.98 5.25 15.97
N PRO A 7 -3.45 4.10 15.50
CA PRO A 7 -2.68 4.07 14.28
C PRO A 7 -3.50 4.48 13.06
N ILE A 8 -2.90 5.24 12.16
CA ILE A 8 -3.47 5.60 10.86
C ILE A 8 -3.37 4.38 9.95
N ARG A 9 -4.53 3.91 9.46
CA ARG A 9 -4.62 2.72 8.62
C ARG A 9 -4.52 3.12 7.15
N VAL A 10 -3.53 2.59 6.44
CA VAL A 10 -3.27 2.86 5.02
C VAL A 10 -3.62 1.61 4.21
N GLY A 11 -4.59 1.75 3.32
CA GLY A 11 -4.92 0.73 2.33
C GLY A 11 -4.09 0.92 1.05
N LEU A 12 -3.48 -0.15 0.56
CA LEU A 12 -2.68 -0.12 -0.68
C LEU A 12 -3.33 -1.04 -1.72
N ILE A 13 -3.68 -0.50 -2.88
CA ILE A 13 -4.03 -1.31 -4.05
C ILE A 13 -2.76 -1.42 -4.87
N VAL A 14 -2.21 -2.62 -4.95
CA VAL A 14 -0.90 -2.86 -5.58
C VAL A 14 -1.01 -3.99 -6.59
N PRO A 15 -0.26 -3.91 -7.71
CA PRO A 15 -0.01 -5.08 -8.53
C PRO A 15 0.58 -6.21 -7.69
N SER A 16 0.25 -7.46 -8.02
CA SER A 16 0.81 -8.63 -7.34
C SER A 16 2.34 -8.66 -7.36
N SER A 17 2.95 -8.07 -8.39
CA SER A 17 4.39 -7.94 -8.59
C SER A 17 5.05 -6.74 -7.91
N ASN A 18 4.28 -5.78 -7.36
CA ASN A 18 4.85 -4.57 -6.80
C ASN A 18 5.25 -4.76 -5.33
N VAL A 19 6.54 -5.04 -5.11
CA VAL A 19 7.15 -5.16 -3.79
C VAL A 19 7.77 -3.85 -3.28
N THR A 20 8.04 -2.91 -4.19
CA THR A 20 8.72 -1.64 -3.88
C THR A 20 7.87 -0.78 -2.95
N ILE A 21 6.59 -0.57 -3.28
CA ILE A 21 5.74 0.33 -2.48
C ILE A 21 5.43 -0.25 -1.09
N GLU A 22 5.37 -1.58 -0.99
CA GLU A 22 5.19 -2.29 0.28
C GLU A 22 6.42 -2.19 1.19
N THR A 23 7.58 -1.82 0.66
CA THR A 23 8.83 -1.69 1.42
C THR A 23 9.18 -0.22 1.69
N GLU A 24 9.10 0.63 0.67
CA GLU A 24 9.54 2.03 0.77
C GLU A 24 8.55 2.90 1.54
N LEU A 25 7.24 2.68 1.39
CA LEU A 25 6.23 3.49 2.06
C LEU A 25 6.24 3.28 3.59
N PRO A 26 6.33 2.04 4.12
CA PRO A 26 6.52 1.85 5.56
C PRO A 26 7.83 2.46 6.07
N ALA A 27 8.94 2.31 5.33
CA ALA A 27 10.23 2.86 5.74
C ALA A 27 10.23 4.41 5.79
N LEU A 28 9.50 5.04 4.87
CA LEU A 28 9.33 6.49 4.83
C LEU A 28 8.45 6.98 5.98
N LEU A 29 7.28 6.36 6.19
CA LEU A 29 6.32 6.80 7.21
C LEU A 29 6.71 6.43 8.64
N ALA A 30 7.58 5.44 8.83
CA ALA A 30 8.15 5.12 10.14
C ALA A 30 8.99 6.28 10.74
N ARG A 31 9.39 7.25 9.92
CA ARG A 31 10.14 8.45 10.36
C ARG A 31 9.24 9.57 10.89
N HIS A 32 7.92 9.41 10.81
CA HIS A 32 6.97 10.43 11.26
C HIS A 32 6.95 10.51 12.79
N GLU A 33 7.17 11.70 13.34
CA GLU A 33 7.46 11.88 14.77
C GLU A 33 6.24 11.64 15.69
N SER A 34 5.03 11.92 15.19
CA SER A 34 3.81 11.97 16.01
C SER A 34 2.73 10.97 15.63
N ALA A 35 2.93 10.20 14.55
CA ALA A 35 1.91 9.31 14.01
C ALA A 35 2.49 7.92 13.77
N THR A 36 1.69 6.92 14.10
CA THR A 36 1.98 5.50 13.81
C THR A 36 1.08 5.02 12.69
N PHE A 37 1.60 4.18 11.80
CA PHE A 37 0.89 3.71 10.62
C PHE A 37 0.79 2.19 10.59
N THR A 38 -0.32 1.68 10.05
CA THR A 38 -0.46 0.25 9.70
C THR A 38 -0.83 0.14 8.23
N PHE A 39 -0.26 -0.84 7.54
CA PHE A 39 -0.44 -1.02 6.10
C PHE A 39 -1.20 -2.29 5.79
N HIS A 40 -2.16 -2.19 4.86
CA HIS A 40 -2.97 -3.32 4.41
C HIS A 40 -3.02 -3.31 2.88
N SER A 41 -2.39 -4.30 2.25
CA SER A 41 -2.35 -4.42 0.78
C SER A 41 -3.49 -5.30 0.26
N SER A 42 -4.13 -4.86 -0.83
CA SER A 42 -4.92 -5.70 -1.72
C SER A 42 -4.16 -5.85 -3.04
N ARG A 43 -3.89 -7.10 -3.44
CA ARG A 43 -3.10 -7.41 -4.64
C ARG A 43 -4.01 -7.70 -5.82
N MET A 44 -3.81 -6.98 -6.92
CA MET A 44 -4.48 -7.25 -8.20
C MET A 44 -3.52 -7.99 -9.13
N ARG A 45 -4.00 -8.95 -9.92
CA ARG A 45 -3.14 -9.66 -10.88
C ARG A 45 -2.81 -8.73 -12.05
N MET A 46 -1.56 -8.29 -12.12
CA MET A 46 -1.01 -7.54 -13.26
C MET A 46 0.44 -8.00 -13.46
N GLN A 47 0.71 -8.68 -14.57
CA GLN A 47 2.03 -9.24 -14.89
C GLN A 47 2.90 -8.28 -15.71
N GLU A 48 2.27 -7.46 -16.54
CA GLU A 48 2.94 -6.49 -17.40
C GLU A 48 2.20 -5.14 -17.35
N VAL A 49 2.96 -4.05 -17.36
CA VAL A 49 2.39 -2.68 -17.37
C VAL A 49 2.04 -2.31 -18.81
N SER A 50 0.93 -2.84 -19.29
CA SER A 50 0.34 -2.53 -20.59
C SER A 50 -1.03 -1.87 -20.42
N GLU A 51 -1.54 -1.23 -21.47
CA GLU A 51 -2.88 -0.64 -21.45
C GLU A 51 -3.96 -1.70 -21.12
N GLU A 52 -3.87 -2.87 -21.73
CA GLU A 52 -4.74 -4.02 -21.47
C GLU A 52 -4.59 -4.56 -20.04
N GLY A 53 -3.35 -4.60 -19.52
CA GLY A 53 -3.06 -5.01 -18.15
C GLY A 53 -3.68 -4.05 -17.11
N LEU A 54 -3.61 -2.75 -17.37
CA LEU A 54 -4.23 -1.72 -16.53
C LEU A 54 -5.77 -1.75 -16.59
N GLN A 55 -6.34 -1.96 -17.77
CA GLN A 55 -7.80 -2.13 -17.92
C GLN A 55 -8.28 -3.38 -17.14
N THR A 56 -7.56 -4.49 -17.25
CA THR A 56 -7.85 -5.73 -16.52
C THR A 56 -7.74 -5.54 -15.01
N MET A 57 -6.73 -4.79 -14.55
CA MET A 57 -6.57 -4.43 -13.13
C MET A 57 -7.79 -3.63 -12.64
N ASN A 58 -8.20 -2.59 -13.37
CA ASN A 58 -9.35 -1.75 -13.00
C ASN A 58 -10.69 -2.51 -13.04
N ALA A 59 -10.80 -3.57 -13.85
CA ALA A 59 -12.01 -4.37 -14.00
C ALA A 59 -12.18 -5.46 -12.92
N GLN A 60 -11.16 -5.77 -12.12
CA GLN A 60 -11.25 -6.72 -11.01
C GLN A 60 -12.05 -6.09 -9.85
N ARG A 61 -13.30 -6.52 -9.67
CA ARG A 61 -14.18 -6.16 -8.55
C ARG A 61 -14.01 -7.10 -7.35
#